data_AF-T1BN85-F1
#
_entry.id   AF-T1BN85-F1
#
_cell.length_a   1.000
_cell.length_b   1.000
_cell.length_c   1.000
_cell.angle_alpha   90.00
_cell.angle_beta   90.00
_cell.angle_gamma   90.00
#
_symmetry.space_group_name_H-M   'P 1'
#
loop_
_entity.id
_entity.type
_entity.pdbx_description
1 polymer ?
#
loop_
_entity_poly.entity_id
_entity_poly.type
_entity_poly.pdbx_seq_one_letter_code
_entity_poly.pdbx_strand_id
1 'polypeptide(L)'
;MGTLTFTKMQGLGNDFVVLDGVRTPLALTSIQLRWLADRHFGVGCDQILWVEPAQDATNDFRYRIFNRDGGEVANCGNGVRCFARYVHDQGLTQRTRLRVETLAGILEPELLPGGEVRVNMGTPLFDPVRIPFLVPALQPTYDLAIGNVIRTFSVLSMGNSPCRA
;
A
#
# COMPACT_ATOMS: atom_id res chain seq x y z
N MET A 1 -0.76 10.33 29.29
CA MET A 1 -0.11 10.18 27.98
C MET A 1 -0.15 8.70 27.63
N GLY A 2 -0.70 8.34 26.47
CA GLY A 2 -0.74 6.93 26.04
C GLY A 2 0.54 6.55 25.31
N THR A 3 1.01 5.32 25.49
CA THR A 3 2.13 4.75 24.74
C THR A 3 1.56 4.01 23.53
N LEU A 4 2.15 4.21 22.35
CA LEU A 4 1.81 3.47 21.12
C LEU A 4 2.99 2.58 20.72
N THR A 5 2.78 1.28 20.70
CA THR A 5 3.76 0.32 20.19
C THR A 5 3.66 0.25 18.67
N PHE A 6 4.81 0.22 18.00
CA PHE A 6 4.88 0.11 16.55
C PHE A 6 6.11 -0.70 16.12
N THR A 7 6.12 -1.15 14.88
CA THR A 7 7.31 -1.72 14.23
C THR A 7 7.69 -0.85 13.04
N LYS A 8 8.98 -0.57 12.87
CA LYS A 8 9.50 0.15 11.71
C LYS A 8 9.96 -0.88 10.67
N MET A 9 9.46 -0.79 9.45
CA MET A 9 9.82 -1.69 8.34
C MET A 9 10.12 -0.90 7.07
N GLN A 10 10.78 -1.52 6.09
CA GLN A 10 10.93 -0.94 4.75
C GLN A 10 10.92 -2.03 3.68
N GLY A 11 10.41 -1.69 2.50
CA GLY A 11 10.45 -2.52 1.31
C GLY A 11 11.05 -1.75 0.14
N LEU A 12 12.28 -2.11 -0.25
CA LEU A 12 13.04 -1.46 -1.33
C LEU A 12 13.20 0.06 -1.14
N GLY A 13 13.43 0.50 0.09
CA GLY A 13 13.65 1.89 0.46
C GLY A 13 12.38 2.65 0.86
N ASN A 14 11.19 2.13 0.55
CA ASN A 14 9.93 2.71 1.01
C ASN A 14 9.63 2.26 2.44
N ASP A 15 9.57 3.18 3.39
CA ASP A 15 9.55 2.89 4.82
C ASP A 15 8.17 3.09 5.48
N PHE A 16 7.87 2.20 6.44
CA PHE A 16 6.57 2.08 7.07
C PHE A 16 6.67 2.15 8.58
N VAL A 17 5.72 2.84 9.21
CA VAL A 17 5.37 2.60 10.62
C VAL A 17 4.20 1.62 10.64
N VAL A 18 4.41 0.44 11.20
CA VAL A 18 3.44 -0.66 11.26
C VAL A 18 2.78 -0.69 12.63
N LEU A 19 1.45 -0.66 12.65
CA LEU A 19 0.63 -0.60 13.85
C LEU A 19 -0.24 -1.86 14.00
N ASP A 20 -0.22 -2.46 15.19
CA ASP A 20 -1.05 -3.62 15.55
C ASP A 20 -2.42 -3.15 16.06
N GLY A 21 -3.41 -3.14 15.19
CA GLY A 21 -4.82 -2.96 15.53
C GLY A 21 -5.55 -4.27 15.85
N VAL A 22 -4.89 -5.43 15.74
CA VAL A 22 -5.49 -6.76 15.98
C VAL A 22 -5.56 -7.04 17.47
N ARG A 23 -4.43 -6.87 18.17
CA ARG A 23 -4.36 -7.10 19.62
C ARG A 23 -4.91 -5.95 20.43
N THR A 24 -4.80 -4.73 19.91
CA THR A 24 -5.23 -3.52 20.60
C THR A 24 -5.95 -2.63 19.60
N PRO A 25 -7.26 -2.41 19.75
CA PRO A 25 -7.98 -1.50 18.88
C PRO A 25 -7.35 -0.11 18.92
N LEU A 26 -7.13 0.47 17.74
CA LEU A 26 -6.51 1.77 17.56
C LEU A 26 -7.57 2.79 17.11
N ALA A 27 -7.42 4.03 17.56
CA ALA A 27 -8.32 5.14 17.20
C ALA A 27 -7.51 6.42 16.99
N LEU A 28 -6.58 6.38 16.04
CA LEU A 28 -5.75 7.52 15.67
C LEU A 28 -6.46 8.43 14.68
N THR A 29 -6.41 9.74 14.96
CA THR A 29 -6.89 10.79 14.06
C THR A 29 -5.89 11.06 12.93
N SER A 30 -6.34 11.68 11.83
CA SER A 30 -5.46 12.10 10.73
C SER A 30 -4.34 13.04 11.19
N ILE A 31 -4.60 13.88 12.19
CA ILE A 31 -3.58 14.76 12.81
C ILE A 31 -2.49 13.92 13.47
N GLN A 32 -2.85 12.89 14.23
CA GLN A 32 -1.89 11.99 14.88
C GLN A 32 -1.10 11.17 13.86
N LEU A 33 -1.76 10.70 12.79
CA LEU A 33 -1.08 10.00 11.70
C LEU A 33 -0.05 10.90 11.00
N ARG A 34 -0.42 12.15 10.67
CA ARG A 34 0.52 13.14 10.13
C ARG A 34 1.71 13.38 11.05
N TRP A 35 1.44 13.52 12.34
CA TRP A 35 2.49 13.73 13.34
C TRP A 35 3.43 12.52 13.42
N LEU A 36 2.91 11.29 13.46
CA LEU A 36 3.71 10.06 13.44
C LEU A 36 4.59 9.97 12.18
N ALA A 37 4.05 10.36 11.02
CA ALA A 37 4.74 10.31 9.74
C ALA A 37 5.77 11.44 9.54
N ASP A 38 5.76 12.48 10.37
CA ASP A 38 6.76 13.54 10.28
C ASP A 38 8.15 13.03 10.67
N ARG A 39 9.16 13.30 9.83
CA ARG A 39 10.53 12.79 10.00
C ARG A 39 11.37 13.57 11.00
N HIS A 40 10.95 14.78 11.38
CA HIS A 40 11.71 15.63 12.31
C HIS A 40 11.12 15.56 13.72
N PHE A 41 9.80 15.57 13.82
CA PHE A 41 9.09 15.64 15.11
C PHE A 41 8.40 14.33 15.51
N GLY A 42 8.18 13.43 14.56
CA GLY A 42 7.55 12.13 14.76
C GLY A 42 8.54 10.97 14.67
N VAL A 43 8.00 9.81 14.32
CA VAL A 43 8.81 8.62 14.01
C VAL A 43 9.42 8.74 12.61
N GLY A 44 8.66 9.34 11.68
CA GLY A 44 9.06 9.50 10.29
C GLY A 44 8.78 8.25 9.46
N CYS A 45 8.00 8.38 8.39
CA CYS A 45 7.80 7.33 7.39
C CYS A 45 7.23 7.91 6.10
N ASP A 46 7.32 7.15 5.01
CA ASP A 46 6.55 7.42 3.82
C ASP A 46 5.06 7.12 4.05
N GLN A 47 4.78 6.00 4.73
CA GLN A 47 3.43 5.48 4.93
C GLN A 47 3.24 4.81 6.30
N ILE A 48 2.03 4.89 6.85
CA ILE A 48 1.62 4.17 8.05
C ILE A 48 0.81 2.96 7.60
N LEU A 49 1.23 1.78 8.04
CA LEU A 49 0.57 0.51 7.77
C LEU A 49 -0.17 0.07 9.03
N TRP A 50 -1.48 -0.09 8.91
CA TRP A 50 -2.34 -0.43 10.04
C TRP A 50 -2.97 -1.80 9.79
N VAL A 51 -2.69 -2.74 10.69
CA VAL A 51 -3.22 -4.10 10.64
C VAL A 51 -4.43 -4.20 11.55
N GLU A 52 -5.55 -4.67 11.03
CA GLU A 52 -6.82 -4.80 11.75
C GLU A 52 -7.35 -6.24 11.63
N PRO A 53 -8.26 -6.66 12.52
CA PRO A 53 -9.07 -7.85 12.28
C PRO A 53 -9.86 -7.70 10.97
N ALA A 54 -10.02 -8.80 10.22
CA ALA A 54 -10.89 -8.81 9.05
C ALA A 54 -12.35 -8.48 9.44
N GLN A 55 -13.07 -7.83 8.54
CA GLN A 55 -14.51 -7.60 8.70
C GLN A 55 -15.32 -8.84 8.31
N ASP A 56 -14.87 -9.57 7.29
CA ASP A 56 -15.43 -10.84 6.85
C ASP A 56 -14.58 -12.01 7.38
N ALA A 57 -15.25 -12.98 8.01
CA ALA A 57 -14.61 -14.16 8.61
C ALA A 57 -13.90 -15.08 7.59
N THR A 58 -14.14 -14.90 6.28
CA THR A 58 -13.44 -15.62 5.20
C THR A 58 -12.05 -15.05 4.89
N ASN A 59 -11.69 -13.89 5.47
CA ASN A 59 -10.40 -13.24 5.32
C ASN A 59 -9.61 -13.31 6.64
N ASP A 60 -8.29 -13.25 6.56
CA ASP A 60 -7.40 -13.38 7.72
C ASP A 60 -7.24 -12.05 8.46
N PHE A 61 -7.09 -10.95 7.71
CA PHE A 61 -6.84 -9.62 8.24
C PHE A 61 -7.44 -8.54 7.36
N ARG A 62 -7.57 -7.34 7.93
CA ARG A 62 -7.74 -6.11 7.19
C ARG A 62 -6.47 -5.26 7.27
N TYR A 63 -6.14 -4.65 6.16
CA TYR A 63 -4.94 -3.84 5.97
C TYR A 63 -5.34 -2.46 5.46
N ARG A 64 -4.81 -1.42 6.11
CA ARG A 64 -5.04 -0.03 5.75
C ARG A 64 -3.70 0.69 5.64
N ILE A 65 -3.59 1.58 4.66
CA ILE A 65 -2.41 2.44 4.50
C ILE A 65 -2.83 3.89 4.52
N PHE A 66 -2.06 4.67 5.28
CA PHE A 66 -2.14 6.11 5.31
C PHE A 66 -0.85 6.72 4.79
N ASN A 67 -0.96 7.69 3.90
CA ASN A 67 0.16 8.50 3.48
C ASN A 67 0.56 9.49 4.59
N ARG A 68 1.71 10.14 4.40
CA ARG A 68 2.22 11.18 5.32
C ARG A 68 1.24 12.34 5.55
N ASP A 69 0.33 12.63 4.62
CA ASP A 69 -0.73 13.65 4.76
C ASP A 69 -1.92 13.18 5.63
N GLY A 70 -1.92 11.92 6.05
CA GLY A 70 -2.97 11.27 6.82
C GLY A 70 -4.14 10.76 5.97
N GLY A 71 -4.06 10.87 4.64
CA GLY A 71 -5.04 10.32 3.72
C GLY A 71 -4.87 8.80 3.57
N GLU A 72 -5.99 8.07 3.60
CA GLU A 72 -6.01 6.63 3.35
C GLU A 72 -5.90 6.36 1.84
N VAL A 73 -5.08 5.39 1.45
CA VAL A 73 -4.86 5.03 0.05
C VAL A 73 -5.13 3.56 -0.22
N ALA A 74 -5.48 3.27 -1.48
CA ALA A 74 -6.00 1.99 -1.92
C ALA A 74 -5.00 0.84 -1.72
N ASN A 75 -3.76 1.02 -2.18
CA ASN A 75 -2.70 0.04 -1.96
C ASN A 75 -1.30 0.60 -2.26
N CYS A 76 -0.29 0.01 -1.64
CA CYS A 76 1.10 0.09 -2.03
C CYS A 76 1.66 -1.34 -2.08
N GLY A 77 2.20 -1.76 -3.23
CA GLY A 77 2.76 -3.12 -3.37
C GLY A 77 3.90 -3.41 -2.38
N ASN A 78 4.60 -2.39 -1.88
CA ASN A 78 5.63 -2.54 -0.84
C ASN A 78 5.03 -2.75 0.55
N GLY A 79 3.91 -2.09 0.83
CA GLY A 79 3.20 -2.22 2.10
C GLY A 79 2.68 -3.63 2.33
N VAL A 80 2.12 -4.27 1.29
CA VAL A 80 1.62 -5.66 1.37
C VAL A 80 2.72 -6.65 1.73
N ARG A 81 3.94 -6.44 1.21
CA ARG A 81 5.09 -7.28 1.58
C ARG A 81 5.50 -7.08 3.03
N CYS A 82 5.54 -5.84 3.51
CA CYS A 82 5.80 -5.55 4.91
C CYS A 82 4.72 -6.14 5.82
N PHE A 83 3.44 -6.03 5.44
CA PHE A 83 2.30 -6.61 6.13
C PHE A 83 2.45 -8.12 6.32
N ALA A 84 2.67 -8.87 5.24
CA ALA A 84 2.69 -10.33 5.30
C ALA A 84 3.84 -10.84 6.19
N ARG A 85 5.00 -10.18 6.11
CA ARG A 85 6.13 -10.45 6.98
C ARG A 85 5.82 -10.09 8.43
N TYR A 86 5.22 -8.94 8.67
CA TYR A 86 4.88 -8.45 10.00
C TYR A 86 3.95 -9.40 10.76
N VAL A 87 2.83 -9.79 10.16
CA VAL A 87 1.84 -10.65 10.84
C VAL A 87 2.40 -12.03 11.17
N HIS A 88 3.32 -12.54 10.34
CA HIS A 88 4.02 -13.78 10.60
C HIS A 88 5.07 -13.62 11.71
N ASP A 89 5.95 -12.62 11.62
CA ASP A 89 7.02 -12.38 12.60
C ASP A 89 6.49 -12.03 13.98
N GLN A 90 5.36 -11.33 14.05
CA GLN A 90 4.68 -11.05 15.32
C GLN A 90 3.90 -12.25 15.87
N GLY A 91 3.75 -13.34 15.11
CA GLY A 91 2.96 -14.50 15.52
C GLY A 91 1.46 -14.25 15.56
N LEU A 92 0.95 -13.29 14.77
CA LEU A 92 -0.48 -13.08 14.57
C LEU A 92 -1.10 -14.20 13.72
N THR A 93 -0.29 -14.88 12.91
CA THR A 93 -0.68 -16.04 12.12
C THR A 93 0.53 -16.96 11.91
N GLN A 94 0.27 -18.25 11.70
CA GLN A 94 1.26 -19.24 11.26
C GLN A 94 1.07 -19.60 9.77
N ARG A 95 0.07 -19.02 9.10
CA ARG A 95 -0.18 -19.23 7.69
C ARG A 95 0.81 -18.41 6.87
N THR A 96 1.30 -19.00 5.78
CA THR A 96 2.17 -18.33 4.82
C THR A 96 1.40 -17.69 3.67
N ARG A 97 0.23 -18.23 3.32
CA ARG A 97 -0.71 -17.63 2.38
C ARG A 97 -1.86 -16.99 3.16
N LEU A 98 -2.14 -15.74 2.85
CA LEU A 98 -3.15 -14.95 3.56
C LEU A 98 -4.17 -14.39 2.58
N ARG A 99 -5.40 -14.19 3.04
CA ARG A 99 -6.43 -13.39 2.37
C ARG A 99 -6.63 -12.11 3.15
N VAL A 100 -6.39 -10.97 2.51
CA VAL A 100 -6.27 -9.68 3.17
C VAL A 100 -7.23 -8.68 2.57
N GLU A 101 -8.08 -8.10 3.40
CA GLU A 101 -8.98 -7.01 2.99
C GLU A 101 -8.19 -5.71 2.85
N THR A 102 -8.34 -5.05 1.71
CA THR A 102 -7.77 -3.72 1.46
C THR A 102 -8.85 -2.79 0.91
N LEU A 103 -8.57 -1.49 0.88
CA LEU A 103 -9.46 -0.52 0.23
C LEU A 103 -9.65 -0.80 -1.27
N ALA A 104 -8.69 -1.47 -1.93
CA ALA A 104 -8.77 -1.87 -3.34
C ALA A 104 -9.44 -3.24 -3.58
N GLY A 105 -9.85 -3.96 -2.53
CA GLY A 105 -10.36 -5.33 -2.60
C GLY A 105 -9.45 -6.34 -1.88
N ILE A 106 -9.63 -7.63 -2.18
CA ILE A 106 -8.88 -8.71 -1.52
C ILE A 106 -7.52 -8.92 -2.18
N LEU A 107 -6.47 -9.05 -1.36
CA LEU A 107 -5.14 -9.46 -1.79
C LEU A 107 -4.75 -10.80 -1.17
N GLU A 108 -3.94 -11.55 -1.90
CA GLU A 108 -3.46 -12.87 -1.47
C GLU A 108 -1.92 -12.93 -1.43
N PRO A 109 -1.27 -12.28 -0.45
CA PRO A 109 0.18 -12.38 -0.30
C PRO A 109 0.61 -13.76 0.21
N GLU A 110 1.77 -14.19 -0.26
CA GLU A 110 2.41 -15.44 0.13
C GLU A 110 3.83 -15.17 0.65
N LEU A 111 4.07 -15.51 1.92
CA LEU A 111 5.42 -15.57 2.50
C LEU A 111 6.11 -16.85 2.03
N LEU A 112 7.26 -16.69 1.38
CA LEU A 112 8.07 -17.79 0.84
C LEU A 112 9.07 -18.29 1.89
N PRO A 113 9.58 -19.53 1.75
CA PRO A 113 10.56 -20.09 2.70
C PRO A 113 11.85 -19.27 2.86
N GLY A 114 12.26 -18.52 1.84
CA GLY A 114 13.42 -17.61 1.89
C GLY A 114 13.16 -16.29 2.63
N GLY A 115 11.92 -16.05 3.07
CA GLY A 115 11.51 -14.83 3.75
C GLY A 115 11.06 -13.70 2.82
N GLU A 116 11.13 -13.91 1.49
CA GLU A 116 10.52 -13.02 0.51
C GLU A 116 8.99 -13.14 0.52
N VAL A 117 8.31 -12.08 0.09
CA VAL A 117 6.85 -12.08 -0.06
C VAL A 117 6.49 -11.94 -1.52
N ARG A 118 5.72 -12.90 -2.03
CA ARG A 118 5.09 -12.87 -3.35
C ARG A 118 3.71 -12.25 -3.23
N VAL A 119 3.38 -11.35 -4.14
CA VAL A 119 2.07 -10.69 -4.19
C VAL A 119 1.55 -10.74 -5.62
N ASN A 120 0.31 -11.19 -5.79
CA ASN A 120 -0.38 -11.02 -7.06
C ASN A 120 -0.89 -9.57 -7.16
N MET A 121 -0.30 -8.79 -8.08
CA MET A 121 -0.67 -7.38 -8.31
C MET A 121 -1.85 -7.23 -9.28
N GLY A 122 -2.43 -8.34 -9.75
CA GLY A 122 -3.49 -8.35 -10.74
C GLY A 122 -2.98 -8.08 -12.16
N THR A 123 -3.93 -7.89 -13.08
CA THR A 123 -3.66 -7.64 -14.50
C THR A 123 -3.52 -6.14 -14.75
N PRO A 124 -2.46 -5.69 -15.46
CA PRO A 124 -2.34 -4.29 -15.85
C PRO A 124 -3.50 -3.86 -16.76
N LEU A 125 -3.99 -2.65 -16.52
CA LEU A 125 -4.98 -1.99 -17.37
C LEU A 125 -4.27 -1.09 -18.37
N PHE A 126 -4.62 -1.21 -19.66
CA PHE A 126 -4.06 -0.39 -20.75
C PHE A 126 -5.08 0.55 -21.40
N ASP A 127 -6.38 0.34 -21.16
CA ASP A 127 -7.46 1.14 -21.73
C ASP A 127 -7.36 2.61 -21.27
N PRO A 128 -7.08 3.58 -22.18
CA PRO A 128 -6.88 4.97 -21.81
C PRO A 128 -8.09 5.59 -21.11
N VAL A 129 -9.31 5.21 -21.49
CA VAL A 129 -10.55 5.75 -20.89
C VAL A 129 -10.65 5.34 -19.42
N ARG A 130 -10.24 4.11 -19.11
CA ARG A 130 -10.24 3.58 -17.74
C ARG A 130 -9.03 4.03 -16.91
N ILE A 131 -7.98 4.52 -17.56
CA ILE A 131 -6.74 5.09 -16.99
C ILE A 131 -6.86 6.62 -16.76
N PRO A 132 -8.05 7.20 -16.94
CA PRO A 132 -8.25 8.60 -17.38
C PRO A 132 -7.10 9.27 -18.17
N PHE A 133 -6.59 8.63 -19.21
CA PHE A 133 -5.56 9.17 -20.09
C PHE A 133 -6.19 9.66 -21.41
N LEU A 134 -6.07 10.97 -21.69
CA LEU A 134 -6.74 11.63 -22.81
C LEU A 134 -5.95 11.46 -24.12
N VAL A 135 -6.34 10.47 -24.91
CA VAL A 135 -5.77 10.19 -26.25
C VAL A 135 -6.84 9.75 -27.24
N PRO A 136 -6.62 9.91 -28.56
CA PRO A 136 -7.61 9.57 -29.57
C PRO A 136 -7.93 8.07 -29.65
N ALA A 137 -6.94 7.22 -29.36
CA ALA A 137 -7.07 5.76 -29.45
C ALA A 137 -6.00 5.07 -28.58
N LEU A 138 -6.26 3.81 -28.22
CA LEU A 138 -5.28 2.93 -27.57
C LEU A 138 -4.09 2.67 -28.51
N GLN A 139 -2.88 2.91 -28.03
CA GLN A 139 -1.62 2.63 -28.72
C GLN A 139 -0.59 2.01 -27.75
N PRO A 140 0.36 1.20 -28.24
CA PRO A 140 1.45 0.68 -27.42
C PRO A 140 2.34 1.78 -26.82
N THR A 141 2.49 2.87 -27.56
CA THR A 141 3.31 4.03 -27.21
C THR A 141 2.61 5.31 -27.65
N TYR A 142 2.86 6.40 -26.93
CA TYR A 142 2.35 7.73 -27.21
C TYR A 142 3.49 8.74 -27.17
N ASP A 143 3.41 9.77 -28.00
CA ASP A 143 4.33 10.91 -27.97
C ASP A 143 3.67 12.09 -27.26
N LEU A 144 4.33 12.64 -26.24
CA LEU A 144 3.86 13.80 -25.49
C LEU A 144 4.94 14.87 -25.48
N ALA A 145 4.53 16.09 -25.78
CA ALA A 145 5.37 17.27 -25.60
C ALA A 145 5.42 17.65 -24.12
N ILE A 146 6.61 17.59 -23.54
CA ILE A 146 6.89 18.04 -22.17
C ILE A 146 7.84 19.23 -22.28
N GLY A 147 7.29 20.44 -22.19
CA GLY A 147 8.01 21.67 -22.53
C GLY A 147 8.40 21.67 -24.01
N ASN A 148 9.69 21.89 -24.31
CA ASN A 148 10.21 21.96 -25.69
C ASN A 148 10.69 20.60 -26.23
N VAL A 149 10.35 19.49 -25.56
CA VAL A 149 10.87 18.18 -25.90
C VAL A 149 9.76 17.16 -26.05
N ILE A 150 9.82 16.37 -27.12
CA ILE A 150 8.91 15.22 -27.33
C ILE A 150 9.51 13.98 -26.66
N ARG A 151 8.66 13.25 -25.94
CA ARG A 151 9.00 11.98 -25.30
C ARG A 151 7.98 10.92 -25.67
N THR A 152 8.49 9.73 -25.97
CA THR A 152 7.70 8.53 -26.21
C THR A 152 7.55 7.74 -24.90
N PHE A 153 6.34 7.31 -24.58
CA PHE A 153 6.04 6.55 -23.36
C PHE A 153 4.89 5.57 -23.58
N SER A 154 4.80 4.56 -22.73
CA SER A 154 3.65 3.65 -22.62
C SER A 154 2.91 3.96 -21.33
N VAL A 155 1.59 3.80 -21.33
CA VAL A 155 0.75 4.05 -20.16
C VAL A 155 0.03 2.76 -19.76
N LEU A 156 0.06 2.47 -18.46
CA LEU A 156 -0.74 1.43 -17.85
C LEU A 156 -1.14 1.84 -16.42
N SER A 157 -2.16 1.19 -15.87
CA SER A 157 -2.51 1.31 -14.45
C SER A 157 -2.50 -0.07 -13.76
N MET A 158 -2.05 -0.10 -12.51
CA MET A 158 -2.08 -1.26 -11.61
C MET A 158 -3.12 -1.09 -10.48
N GLY A 159 -4.20 -0.34 -10.74
CA GLY A 159 -5.26 -0.07 -9.75
C GLY A 159 -5.12 1.26 -9.00
N ASN A 160 -4.00 1.96 -9.19
CA ASN A 160 -3.82 3.34 -8.73
C ASN A 160 -4.24 4.27 -9.87
N SER A 161 -5.03 5.32 -9.58
CA SER A 161 -5.30 6.37 -10.58
C SER A 161 -3.96 6.98 -11.00
N PRO A 162 -3.58 6.93 -12.28
CA PRO A 162 -2.34 7.55 -12.72
C PRO A 162 -2.50 9.07 -12.67
N CYS A 163 -1.35 9.74 -12.57
CA CYS A 163 -1.19 11.20 -12.50
C CYS A 163 -2.27 11.94 -13.31
N ARG A 164 -3.07 12.76 -12.63
CA ARG A 164 -3.84 13.81 -13.30
C ARG A 164 -2.83 14.86 -13.77
N ALA A 165 -2.72 15.03 -15.09
CA ALA A 165 -2.07 16.20 -15.67
C ALA A 165 -2.92 17.45 -15.39
#